data_AF-A0A084H153-F1
#
_entry.id   AF-A0A084H153-F1
#
_cell.length_a   1.000
_cell.length_b   1.000
_cell.length_c   1.000
_cell.angle_alpha   90.00
_cell.angle_beta   90.00
_cell.angle_gamma   90.00
#
_symmetry.space_group_name_H-M   'P 1'
#
loop_
_entity.id
_entity.type
_entity.pdbx_description
1 polymer ?
#
loop_
_entity_poly.entity_id
_entity_poly.type
_entity_poly.pdbx_seq_one_letter_code
_entity_poly.pdbx_strand_id
1 'polypeptide(L)'
;MKILQERFYPSARRVLALAGEKEDAPEYLVGYDVDGNQVFHVPSPEGYSFLYLCSHTMAEAAVVCGYKEADADGCWPDYYFAVDHESGKLNRICKAR
;
A
#
# COMPACT_ATOMS: atom_id res chain seq x y z
N MET A 1 -12.93 11.17 -2.61
CA MET A 1 -11.92 10.26 -2.05
C MET A 1 -12.51 9.59 -0.82
N LYS A 2 -12.61 8.26 -0.83
CA LYS A 2 -13.09 7.45 0.29
C LYS A 2 -11.95 6.58 0.82
N ILE A 3 -11.97 6.27 2.12
CA ILE A 3 -11.12 5.21 2.69
C ILE A 3 -11.77 3.87 2.34
N LEU A 4 -10.99 2.99 1.72
CA LEU A 4 -11.43 1.66 1.26
C LEU A 4 -10.95 0.55 2.20
N GLN A 5 -9.77 0.75 2.78
CA GLN A 5 -9.20 -0.14 3.78
C GLN A 5 -8.27 0.65 4.68
N GLU A 6 -8.30 0.37 5.97
CA GLU A 6 -7.40 0.96 6.96
C GLU A 6 -6.80 -0.11 7.87
N ARG A 7 -5.61 0.19 8.39
CA ARG A 7 -4.97 -0.66 9.39
C ARG A 7 -4.08 0.17 10.30
N PHE A 8 -4.17 -0.10 11.60
CA PHE A 8 -3.25 0.43 12.59
C PHE A 8 -2.02 -0.47 12.74
N TYR A 9 -0.84 0.16 12.75
CA TYR A 9 0.47 -0.46 12.95
C TYR A 9 1.06 0.10 14.26
N PRO A 10 0.95 -0.66 15.37
CA PRO A 10 1.28 -0.14 16.70
C PRO A 10 2.74 0.24 16.89
N SER A 11 3.66 -0.52 16.31
CA SER A 11 5.11 -0.34 16.45
C SER A 11 5.61 1.00 15.88
N ALA A 12 5.04 1.45 14.75
CA ALA A 12 5.30 2.74 14.14
C ALA A 12 4.30 3.81 14.57
N ARG A 13 3.35 3.48 15.47
CA ARG A 13 2.27 4.37 15.92
C ARG A 13 1.56 5.05 14.76
N ARG A 14 1.10 4.24 13.81
CA ARG A 14 0.72 4.71 12.49
C ARG A 14 -0.54 4.04 11.96
N VAL A 15 -1.50 4.83 11.45
CA VAL A 15 -2.61 4.30 10.64
C VAL A 15 -2.27 4.45 9.17
N LEU A 16 -2.38 3.36 8.41
CA LEU A 16 -2.33 3.38 6.95
C LEU A 16 -3.75 3.22 6.42
N ALA A 17 -4.07 3.93 5.35
CA ALA A 17 -5.34 3.80 4.64
C ALA A 17 -5.10 3.70 3.14
N LEU A 18 -5.72 2.73 2.48
CA LEU A 18 -5.92 2.73 1.05
C LEU A 18 -7.17 3.54 0.73
N ALA A 19 -7.05 4.50 -0.19
CA ALA A 19 -8.11 5.43 -0.54
C ALA A 19 -8.26 5.57 -2.05
N GLY A 20 -9.46 5.88 -2.51
CA GLY A 20 -9.78 6.10 -3.91
C GLY A 20 -11.22 6.57 -4.10
N GLU A 21 -11.60 6.93 -5.33
CA GLU A 21 -13.00 7.23 -5.64
C GLU A 21 -13.85 5.96 -5.87
N LYS A 22 -13.24 4.91 -6.43
CA LYS A 22 -13.90 3.64 -6.73
C LYS A 22 -13.63 2.61 -5.63
N GLU A 23 -14.65 1.84 -5.27
CA GLU A 23 -14.59 0.90 -4.14
C GLU A 23 -13.60 -0.26 -4.35
N ASP A 24 -13.30 -0.59 -5.60
CA ASP A 24 -12.47 -1.70 -6.04
C ASP A 24 -11.11 -1.28 -6.62
N ALA A 25 -10.81 0.02 -6.64
CA ALA A 25 -9.56 0.54 -7.20
C ALA A 25 -8.97 1.61 -6.29
N PRO A 26 -8.19 1.20 -5.26
CA PRO A 26 -7.47 2.15 -4.43
C PRO A 26 -6.40 2.87 -5.25
N GLU A 27 -6.41 4.19 -5.19
CA GLU A 27 -5.54 5.08 -5.97
C GLU A 27 -4.35 5.54 -5.12
N TYR A 28 -4.56 5.64 -3.82
CA TYR A 28 -3.65 6.28 -2.88
C TYR A 28 -3.42 5.45 -1.63
N LEU A 29 -2.19 5.51 -1.14
CA LEU A 29 -1.84 5.16 0.22
C LEU A 29 -1.74 6.46 1.02
N VAL A 30 -2.69 6.63 1.92
CA VAL A 30 -2.77 7.77 2.82
C VAL A 30 -2.35 7.33 4.20
N GLY A 31 -1.95 8.31 4.97
CA GLY A 31 -1.29 8.02 6.18
C GLY A 31 -1.42 8.99 7.30
N TYR A 32 -1.73 8.46 8.49
CA TYR A 32 -2.07 9.25 9.66
C TYR A 32 -1.24 8.87 10.88
N ASP A 33 -0.86 9.87 11.66
CA ASP A 33 -0.41 9.66 13.04
C ASP A 33 -1.58 9.28 13.95
N VAL A 34 -1.28 9.00 15.22
CA VAL A 34 -2.31 8.61 16.21
C VAL A 34 -3.25 9.73 16.62
N ASP A 35 -2.88 10.98 16.33
CA ASP A 35 -3.69 12.16 16.62
C ASP A 35 -4.64 12.49 15.45
N GLY A 36 -4.54 11.73 14.35
CA GLY A 36 -5.36 11.87 13.15
C GLY A 36 -4.79 12.85 12.11
N ASN A 37 -3.56 13.35 12.29
CA ASN A 37 -2.93 14.21 11.31
C ASN A 37 -2.39 13.39 10.14
N GLN A 38 -2.63 13.86 8.92
CA GLN A 38 -2.06 13.25 7.73
C GLN A 38 -0.56 13.53 7.66
N VAL A 39 0.27 12.49 7.62
CA VAL A 39 1.73 12.58 7.51
C VAL A 39 2.18 12.41 6.06
N PHE A 40 1.56 11.49 5.30
CA PHE A 40 1.86 11.31 3.87
C PHE A 40 0.63 10.92 3.06
N HIS A 41 0.73 11.14 1.75
CA HIS A 41 -0.26 10.75 0.75
C HIS A 41 0.47 10.47 -0.56
N VAL A 42 0.53 9.20 -0.97
CA VAL A 42 1.31 8.76 -2.13
C VAL A 42 0.50 7.90 -3.08
N PRO A 43 0.73 7.98 -4.40
CA PRO A 43 0.13 7.07 -5.36
C PRO A 43 0.79 5.69 -5.30
N SER A 44 0.19 4.72 -6.01
CA SER A 44 0.82 3.43 -6.27
C SER A 44 2.14 3.59 -7.04
N PRO A 45 3.10 2.65 -6.89
CA PRO A 45 4.32 2.64 -7.67
C PRO A 45 4.02 2.58 -9.18
N GLU A 46 4.87 3.18 -9.99
CA GLU A 46 4.72 3.16 -11.45
C GLU A 46 4.64 1.72 -11.98
N GLY A 47 3.64 1.45 -12.82
CA GLY A 47 3.35 0.10 -13.33
C GLY A 47 2.52 -0.80 -12.41
N TYR A 48 2.12 -0.32 -11.22
CA TYR A 48 1.34 -1.10 -10.26
C TYR A 48 0.03 -0.41 -9.87
N SER A 49 -0.90 -1.19 -9.32
CA SER A 49 -2.12 -0.75 -8.63
C SER A 49 -2.14 -1.31 -7.21
N PHE A 50 -2.65 -0.55 -6.25
CA PHE A 50 -2.83 -1.06 -4.88
C PHE A 50 -3.91 -2.13 -4.82
N LEU A 51 -3.69 -3.16 -4.00
CA LEU A 51 -4.69 -4.20 -3.72
C LEU A 51 -5.12 -4.16 -2.25
N TYR A 52 -4.21 -4.41 -1.32
CA TYR A 52 -4.55 -4.44 0.11
C TYR A 52 -3.33 -4.23 1.05
N LEU A 53 -3.60 -3.74 2.25
CA LEU A 53 -2.67 -3.61 3.37
C LEU A 53 -2.45 -4.95 4.07
N CYS A 54 -1.21 -5.23 4.45
CA CYS A 54 -0.83 -6.44 5.16
C CYS A 54 0.37 -6.22 6.08
N SER A 55 0.72 -7.25 6.85
CA SER A 55 2.00 -7.33 7.56
C SER A 55 2.90 -8.30 6.82
N HIS A 56 4.21 -8.04 6.80
CA HIS A 56 5.20 -8.91 6.18
C HIS A 56 6.37 -9.14 7.15
N THR A 57 7.00 -10.31 7.15
CA THR A 57 8.07 -10.62 8.12
C THR A 57 9.30 -9.72 8.00
N MET A 58 9.49 -9.11 6.83
CA MET A 58 10.59 -8.19 6.53
C MET A 58 10.23 -6.70 6.67
N ALA A 59 8.97 -6.36 6.97
CA ALA A 59 8.52 -4.98 7.01
C ALA A 59 7.40 -4.81 8.03
N GLU A 60 7.50 -3.75 8.83
CA GLU A 60 6.50 -3.46 9.86
C GLU A 60 5.10 -3.26 9.27
N ALA A 61 5.03 -2.48 8.19
CA ALA A 61 3.87 -2.35 7.34
C ALA A 61 4.20 -2.69 5.89
N ALA A 62 3.28 -3.39 5.24
CA ALA A 62 3.38 -3.70 3.82
C ALA A 62 2.04 -3.46 3.11
N VAL A 63 2.14 -3.20 1.81
CA VAL A 63 1.01 -3.16 0.89
C VAL A 63 1.30 -4.11 -0.26
N VAL A 64 0.28 -4.86 -0.68
CA VAL A 64 0.35 -5.66 -1.89
C VAL A 64 -0.12 -4.80 -3.05
N CYS A 65 0.70 -4.77 -4.11
CA CYS A 65 0.36 -4.11 -5.36
C CYS A 65 0.41 -5.12 -6.51
N GLY A 66 -0.61 -5.12 -7.35
CA GLY A 66 -0.66 -5.91 -8.58
C GLY A 66 -0.06 -5.13 -9.75
N TYR A 67 0.60 -5.82 -10.67
CA TYR A 67 1.06 -5.20 -11.92
C TYR A 67 -0.14 -4.73 -12.76
N LYS A 68 0.00 -3.61 -13.48
CA LYS A 68 -1.06 -3.07 -14.35
C LYS A 68 -1.17 -3.76 -15.70
N GLU A 69 -0.20 -4.59 -16.03
CA GLU A 69 -0.12 -5.33 -17.29
C GLU A 69 0.23 -6.79 -17.01
N ALA A 70 -0.14 -7.67 -17.94
CA ALA A 70 0.32 -9.05 -17.88
C ALA A 70 1.81 -9.14 -18.22
N ASP A 71 2.52 -10.08 -17.60
CA ASP A 71 3.87 -10.44 -18.02
C ASP A 71 3.86 -11.24 -19.35
N ALA A 72 5.04 -11.65 -19.81
CA ALA A 72 5.21 -12.36 -21.08
C ALA A 72 4.43 -13.70 -21.15
N ASP A 73 4.08 -14.28 -20.01
CA ASP A 73 3.33 -15.53 -19.90
C ASP A 73 1.82 -15.28 -19.68
N GLY A 74 1.38 -14.01 -19.73
CA GLY A 74 -0.01 -13.63 -19.47
C GLY A 74 -0.38 -13.60 -17.98
N CYS A 75 0.60 -13.70 -17.08
CA CYS A 75 0.38 -13.68 -15.63
C CYS A 75 0.34 -12.24 -15.11
N TRP A 76 -0.49 -11.99 -14.08
CA TRP A 76 -0.60 -10.70 -13.40
C TRP A 76 0.06 -10.82 -12.03
N PRO A 77 1.37 -10.55 -11.91
CA PRO A 77 2.09 -10.79 -10.68
C PRO A 77 1.81 -9.71 -9.63
N ASP A 78 1.54 -10.16 -8.41
CA ASP A 78 1.44 -9.31 -7.24
C ASP A 78 2.78 -9.21 -6.52
N TYR A 79 3.02 -8.09 -5.85
CA TYR A 79 4.26 -7.86 -5.09
C TYR A 79 3.97 -7.19 -3.76
N TYR A 80 4.72 -7.60 -2.74
CA TYR A 80 4.78 -6.88 -1.47
C TYR A 80 5.69 -5.66 -1.60
N PHE A 81 5.21 -4.52 -1.11
CA PHE A 81 5.99 -3.31 -0.92
C PHE A 81 6.02 -2.94 0.56
N ALA A 82 7.22 -2.74 1.11
CA ALA A 82 7.42 -2.16 2.43
C ALA A 82 7.06 -0.68 2.38
N VAL A 83 6.37 -0.19 3.41
CA VAL A 83 5.98 1.21 3.55
C VAL A 83 6.96 1.92 4.47
N ASP A 84 7.58 2.99 3.99
CA ASP A 84 8.31 3.94 4.85
C ASP A 84 7.31 4.80 5.62
N HIS A 85 7.38 4.79 6.96
CA HIS A 85 6.34 5.38 7.81
C HIS A 85 6.36 6.91 7.87
N GLU A 86 7.49 7.53 7.49
CA GLU A 86 7.65 8.98 7.49
C GLU A 86 7.26 9.58 6.14
N SER A 87 7.73 8.98 5.04
CA SER A 87 7.58 9.52 3.69
C SER A 87 6.47 8.86 2.87
N GLY A 88 6.02 7.66 3.26
CA GLY A 88 5.12 6.83 2.45
C GLY A 88 5.83 6.12 1.30
N LYS A 89 7.15 6.27 1.14
CA LYS A 89 7.91 5.63 0.07
C LYS A 89 7.71 4.10 0.10
N LEU A 90 7.46 3.54 -1.08
CA LEU A 90 7.20 2.13 -1.27
C LEU A 90 8.45 1.43 -1.83
N ASN A 91 8.93 0.42 -1.10
CA ASN A 91 10.10 -0.37 -1.51
C ASN A 91 9.68 -1.82 -1.75
N ARG A 92 9.85 -2.30 -2.99
CA ARG A 92 9.48 -3.67 -3.36
C ARG A 92 10.30 -4.69 -2.55
N ILE A 93 9.62 -5.66 -1.95
CA ILE A 93 10.24 -6.73 -1.15
C ILE A 93 10.40 -7.98 -2.02
N CYS A 94 9.29 -8.62 -2.36
CA CYS A 94 9.23 -9.87 -3.10
C CYS A 94 7.87 -10.05 -3.77
N LYS A 95 7.76 -11.05 -4.65
CA LYS A 95 6.49 -11.43 -5.28
C LYS A 95 5.53 -11.98 -4.21
N ALA A 96 4.29 -11.53 -4.22
CA ALA A 96 3.21 -12.11 -3.43
C ALA A 96 2.75 -13.41 -4.09
N ARG A 97 2.61 -14.47 -3.30
CA ARG A 97 2.24 -15.81 -3.76
C ARG A 97 0.75 -16.04 -3.63
#